data_AF-A0A6P0VW01-F1
#
_entry.id   AF-A0A6P0VW01-F1
#
_cell.length_a   1.000
_cell.length_b   1.000
_cell.length_c   1.000
_cell.angle_alpha   90.00
_cell.angle_beta   90.00
_cell.angle_gamma   90.00
#
_symmetry.space_group_name_H-M   'P 1'
#
loop_
_entity.id
_entity.type
_entity.pdbx_description
1 polymer ?
#
loop_
_entity_poly.entity_id
_entity_poly.type
_entity_poly.pdbx_seq_one_letter_code
_entity_poly.pdbx_strand_id
1 'polypeptide(L)' 'ILTNVTAQKLPKTLADNSLRLPDAAILKKSEFLNPLSESTHKQYQNLWRKMRQKKD' A
#
# COMPACT_ATOMS: atom_id res chain seq x y z
N ILE A 1 -2.42 7.28 5.58
CA ILE A 1 -1.75 8.21 4.63
C ILE A 1 -2.24 9.61 4.96
N LEU A 2 -1.34 10.59 5.09
CA LEU A 2 -1.70 11.98 5.37
C LEU A 2 -2.27 12.62 4.09
N THR A 3 -3.50 12.29 3.72
CA THR A 3 -4.10 12.71 2.45
C THR A 3 -4.53 14.18 2.43
N ASN A 4 -4.60 14.83 3.60
CA ASN A 4 -5.16 16.19 3.75
C ASN A 4 -4.16 17.20 4.33
N VAL A 5 -2.87 16.86 4.41
CA VAL A 5 -1.84 17.80 4.87
C VAL A 5 -1.20 18.45 3.64
N THR A 6 -1.35 19.77 3.51
CA THR A 6 -0.64 20.52 2.49
C THR A 6 0.85 20.44 2.79
N ALA A 7 1.65 19.87 1.89
CA ALA A 7 3.09 19.65 2.09
C ALA A 7 3.83 20.93 2.51
N GLN A 8 3.34 22.11 2.12
CA GLN A 8 3.91 23.41 2.53
C GLN A 8 3.81 23.70 4.04
N LYS A 9 2.97 22.98 4.79
CA LYS A 9 2.82 23.12 6.26
C LYS A 9 3.67 22.11 7.03
N LEU A 10 4.34 21.18 6.33
CA LEU A 10 5.19 20.19 6.97
C LEU A 10 6.59 20.76 7.23
N PRO A 11 7.24 20.36 8.34
CA PRO A 11 8.68 20.58 8.52
C PRO A 11 9.45 20.11 7.29
N LYS A 12 10.48 20.87 6.89
CA LYS A 12 11.30 20.56 5.69
C LYS A 12 11.81 19.12 5.68
N THR A 13 12.25 18.63 6.84
CA THR A 13 12.72 17.24 7.01
C THR A 13 11.69 16.17 6.66
N LEU A 14 10.40 16.50 6.72
CA LEU A 14 9.30 15.63 6.32
C LEU A 14 8.86 15.89 4.89
N ALA A 15 8.79 17.16 4.48
CA ALA A 15 8.42 17.58 3.14
C ALA A 15 9.39 17.03 2.07
N ASP A 16 10.68 16.99 2.38
CA ASP A 16 11.74 16.59 1.44
C ASP A 16 11.92 15.06 1.38
N ASN A 17 11.20 14.30 2.21
CA ASN A 17 11.30 12.84 2.22
C ASN A 17 10.30 12.19 1.24
N SER A 18 10.75 11.99 0.01
CA SER A 18 9.94 11.42 -1.08
C SER A 18 9.45 9.99 -0.84
N LEU A 19 10.07 9.22 0.07
CA LEU A 19 9.56 7.90 0.47
C LEU A 19 8.30 8.00 1.33
N ARG A 20 8.15 9.10 2.09
CA ARG A 20 7.02 9.34 3.00
C ARG A 20 5.93 10.18 2.35
N LEU A 21 6.32 11.10 1.47
CA LEU A 21 5.43 11.98 0.71
C LEU A 21 5.73 11.82 -0.79
N PRO A 22 5.28 10.71 -1.38
CA PRO A 22 5.49 10.49 -2.81
C PRO A 22 4.71 11.53 -3.63
N ASP A 23 5.27 11.86 -4.80
CA ASP A 23 4.63 12.79 -5.73
C ASP A 23 3.23 12.32 -6.13
N ALA A 24 2.36 13.28 -6.47
CA ALA A 24 0.99 13.00 -6.90
C ALA A 24 0.91 12.00 -8.08
N ALA A 25 1.89 12.04 -8.98
CA ALA A 25 1.98 11.12 -10.11
C ALA A 25 2.20 9.64 -9.67
N ILE A 26 2.92 9.44 -8.56
CA ILE A 26 3.14 8.10 -7.97
C ILE A 26 1.87 7.65 -7.25
N LEU A 27 1.27 8.53 -6.45
CA LEU A 27 0.02 8.25 -5.73
C LEU A 27 -1.11 7.86 -6.68
N LYS A 28 -1.22 8.51 -7.84
CA LYS A 28 -2.26 8.21 -8.84
C LYS A 28 -2.14 6.80 -9.45
N LYS A 29 -0.95 6.18 -9.40
CA LYS A 29 -0.72 4.80 -9.86
C LYS A 29 -0.90 3.77 -8.75
N SER A 30 -1.12 4.21 -7.51
CA SER A 30 -1.31 3.32 -6.38
C SER A 30 -2.76 2.85 -6.33
N GLU A 31 -2.95 1.55 -6.11
CA GLU A 31 -4.27 0.98 -5.89
C GLU A 31 -4.57 0.83 -4.39
N PHE A 32 -5.83 0.99 -4.04
CA PHE A 32 -6.33 0.68 -2.71
C PHE A 32 -6.94 -0.71 -2.72
N LEU A 33 -6.64 -1.50 -1.68
CA LEU A 33 -7.27 -2.79 -1.49
C LEU A 33 -8.72 -2.57 -1.06
N ASN A 34 -9.65 -2.95 -1.93
CA ASN A 34 -11.07 -3.01 -1.60
C ASN A 34 -11.39 -4.26 -0.76
N PRO A 35 -12.51 -4.26 -0.02
CA PRO A 35 -12.99 -5.46 0.64
C PRO A 35 -13.12 -6.62 -0.36
N LEU A 36 -12.57 -7.77 0.02
CA LEU A 36 -12.62 -8.98 -0.81
C LEU A 36 -13.92 -9.73 -0.55
N SER A 37 -14.43 -10.41 -1.58
CA SER A 37 -15.47 -11.42 -1.36
C SER A 37 -14.92 -12.59 -0.56
N GLU A 38 -15.80 -13.32 0.15
CA GLU A 38 -15.41 -14.51 0.91
C GLU A 38 -14.70 -15.57 0.05
N SER A 39 -15.12 -15.75 -1.20
CA SER A 39 -14.48 -16.70 -2.12
C SER A 39 -13.07 -16.27 -2.50
N THR A 40 -12.89 -14.99 -2.82
CA THR A 40 -11.57 -14.40 -3.11
C THR A 40 -10.65 -14.49 -1.90
N HIS A 41 -11.16 -14.21 -0.70
CA HIS A 41 -10.37 -14.31 0.54
C HIS A 41 -9.81 -15.74 0.75
N LYS A 42 -10.66 -16.77 0.57
CA LYS A 42 -10.23 -18.18 0.65
C LYS A 42 -9.20 -18.56 -0.41
N GLN A 43 -9.33 -18.03 -1.64
CA GLN A 43 -8.36 -18.27 -2.71
C GLN A 43 -6.98 -17.72 -2.37
N TYR A 44 -6.91 -16.46 -1.91
CA TYR A 44 -5.66 -15.85 -1.48
C TYR A 44 -5.03 -16.61 -0.31
N GLN A 45 -5.81 -16.97 0.71
CA GLN A 45 -5.30 -17.75 1.85
C GLN A 45 -4.69 -19.09 1.41
N ASN A 46 -5.36 -19.81 0.51
CA ASN A 46 -4.85 -21.08 -0.02
C ASN A 46 -3.57 -20.90 -0.83
N LEU A 47 -3.50 -19.88 -1.69
CA LEU A 47 -2.29 -19.55 -2.44
C LEU A 47 -1.12 -19.27 -1.49
N TRP A 48 -1.35 -18.39 -0.51
CA TRP A 48 -0.37 -18.02 0.50
C TRP A 48 0.14 -19.20 1.32
N ARG A 49 -0.74 -20.14 1.68
CA ARG A 49 -0.35 -21.38 2.37
C ARG A 49 0.55 -22.25 1.49
N LYS A 50 0.18 -22.46 0.23
CA LYS A 50 0.98 -23.24 -0.73
C LYS A 50 2.37 -22.67 -0.94
N MET A 51 2.50 -21.35 -1.09
CA MET A 51 3.80 -20.70 -1.29
C MET A 51 4.75 -20.86 -0.09
N ARG A 52 4.22 -21.06 1.11
CA ARG A 52 4.99 -21.20 2.35
C ARG A 52 5.13 -22.64 2.84
N GLN A 53 4.45 -23.58 2.20
CA GLN A 53 4.75 -24.99 2.38
C GLN A 53 6.07 -25.24 1.65
N LYS A 54 7.09 -25.66 2.43
CA LYS A 54 8.40 -26.03 1.89
C LYS A 54 8.18 -27.07 0.80
N LYS A 55 8.83 -26.93 -0.35
CA LYS A 55 9.02 -28.07 -1.25
C LYS A 55 9.94 -29.02 -0.51
N ASP A 56 9.39 -30.12 -0.01
CA ASP A 56 10.16 -31.28 0.39
C ASP A 56 10.86 -31.89 -0.83
#